data_AF-A0A5J5LBY8-F1
#
_entry.id   AF-A0A5J5LBY8-F1
#
_cell.length_a   1.000
_cell.length_b   1.000
_cell.length_c   1.000
_cell.angle_alpha   90.00
_cell.angle_beta   90.00
_cell.angle_gamma   90.00
#
_symmetry.space_group_name_H-M   'P 1'
#
loop_
_entity.id
_entity.type
_entity.pdbx_description
1 polymer ?
#
loop_
_entity_poly.entity_id
_entity_poly.type
_entity_poly.pdbx_seq_one_letter_code
_entity_poly.pdbx_strand_id
1 'polypeptide(L)'
;MAHNRSIEESFKDLNILTAFGLMAFTVMSLTMLGITGDVVSWMETYQWLPLTGTLAAMVVIFLSSGTRDPSMYHPVEVVFTLLSVALMAGHAFLTEVQNFVAQFDPWGTVVVFVIFVIASAILSR
;
A
#
# COMPACT_ATOMS: atom_id res chain seq x y z
N MET A 1 -33.90 -14.43 -8.52
CA MET A 1 -33.82 -14.34 -7.05
C MET A 1 -32.46 -13.76 -6.72
N ALA A 2 -32.39 -12.53 -6.19
CA ALA A 2 -31.12 -11.94 -5.80
C ALA A 2 -30.57 -12.76 -4.62
N HIS A 3 -29.47 -13.48 -4.85
CA HIS A 3 -28.78 -14.20 -3.80
C HIS A 3 -28.21 -13.14 -2.84
N ASN A 4 -28.66 -13.14 -1.58
CA ASN A 4 -28.10 -12.28 -0.53
C ASN A 4 -26.68 -12.77 -0.23
N ARG A 5 -25.73 -12.41 -1.10
CA ARG A 5 -24.31 -12.64 -0.87
C ARG A 5 -23.92 -11.86 0.37
N SER A 6 -23.24 -12.54 1.29
CA SER A 6 -22.73 -11.86 2.48
C SER A 6 -21.70 -10.81 2.04
N ILE A 7 -21.57 -9.72 2.81
CA ILE A 7 -20.55 -8.69 2.55
C ILE A 7 -19.16 -9.34 2.43
N GLU A 8 -18.90 -10.37 3.22
CA GLU A 8 -17.67 -11.16 3.20
C GLU A 8 -17.43 -11.88 1.87
N GLU A 9 -18.47 -12.47 1.27
CA GLU A 9 -18.34 -13.12 -0.05
C GLU A 9 -18.03 -12.12 -1.16
N SER A 10 -18.56 -10.91 -1.05
CA SER A 10 -18.30 -9.85 -2.04
C SER A 10 -16.84 -9.36 -2.00
N PHE A 11 -16.20 -9.42 -0.83
CA PHE A 11 -14.78 -9.12 -0.68
C PHE A 11 -13.86 -10.25 -1.16
N LYS A 12 -14.33 -11.51 -1.11
CA LYS A 12 -13.54 -12.66 -1.59
C LYS A 12 -13.48 -12.76 -3.13
N ASP A 13 -14.50 -12.25 -3.82
CA ASP A 13 -14.59 -12.27 -5.29
C ASP A 13 -14.00 -11.00 -5.95
N LEU A 14 -13.29 -10.17 -5.20
CA LEU A 14 -12.89 -8.84 -5.64
C LEU A 14 -11.68 -8.93 -6.59
N ASN A 15 -11.93 -8.74 -7.88
CA ASN A 15 -10.87 -8.73 -8.89
C ASN A 15 -10.02 -7.45 -8.82
N ILE A 16 -8.80 -7.50 -9.36
CA ILE A 16 -7.83 -6.40 -9.28
C ILE A 16 -8.32 -5.09 -9.94
N LEU A 17 -9.10 -5.19 -11.01
CA LEU A 17 -9.64 -4.02 -11.70
C LEU A 17 -10.74 -3.34 -10.86
N THR A 18 -11.58 -4.13 -10.20
CA THR A 18 -12.59 -3.64 -9.25
C THR A 18 -11.92 -3.04 -8.02
N ALA A 19 -10.87 -3.67 -7.49
CA ALA A 19 -10.10 -3.13 -6.37
C ALA A 19 -9.48 -1.77 -6.73
N PHE A 20 -8.90 -1.67 -7.92
CA PHE A 20 -8.37 -0.41 -8.45
C PHE A 20 -9.47 0.65 -8.61
N GLY A 21 -10.62 0.28 -9.17
CA GLY A 21 -11.78 1.17 -9.30
C GLY A 21 -12.30 1.67 -7.96
N LEU A 22 -12.34 0.80 -6.94
CA LEU A 22 -12.72 1.18 -5.58
C LEU A 22 -11.70 2.13 -4.95
N MET A 23 -10.40 1.88 -5.09
CA MET A 23 -9.37 2.80 -4.62
C MET A 23 -9.52 4.18 -5.27
N ALA A 24 -9.68 4.23 -6.59
CA ALA A 24 -9.88 5.49 -7.32
C ALA A 24 -11.16 6.21 -6.86
N PHE A 25 -12.28 5.48 -6.72
CA PHE A 25 -13.53 6.04 -6.21
C PHE A 25 -13.38 6.61 -4.79
N THR A 26 -12.72 5.89 -3.89
CA THR A 26 -12.50 6.32 -2.50
C THR A 26 -11.63 7.58 -2.46
N VAL A 27 -10.51 7.61 -3.17
CA VAL A 27 -9.61 8.77 -3.22
C VAL A 27 -10.34 10.00 -3.78
N MET A 28 -11.06 9.83 -4.88
CA MET A 28 -11.83 10.93 -5.49
C MET A 28 -12.96 11.41 -4.57
N SER A 29 -13.64 10.51 -3.87
CA SER A 29 -14.69 10.85 -2.91
C SER A 29 -14.15 11.62 -1.71
N LEU A 30 -13.02 11.19 -1.13
CA LEU A 30 -12.34 11.91 -0.05
C LEU A 30 -11.87 13.29 -0.48
N THR A 31 -11.47 13.44 -1.74
CA THR A 31 -11.10 14.74 -2.33
C THR A 31 -12.32 15.63 -2.49
N MET A 32 -13.42 15.12 -3.05
CA MET A 32 -14.67 15.86 -3.21
C MET A 32 -15.28 16.33 -1.89
N LEU A 33 -15.15 15.54 -0.83
CA LEU A 33 -15.62 15.89 0.51
C LEU A 33 -14.74 16.92 1.23
N GLY A 34 -13.62 17.33 0.62
CA GLY A 34 -12.67 18.30 1.21
C GLY A 34 -11.80 17.75 2.33
N ILE A 35 -11.94 16.45 2.67
CA ILE A 35 -11.25 15.81 3.79
C ILE A 35 -9.76 15.60 3.50
N THR A 36 -9.39 15.49 2.22
CA THR A 36 -8.03 15.13 1.81
C THR A 36 -6.99 16.15 2.29
N GLY A 37 -7.29 17.45 2.26
CA GLY A 37 -6.36 18.48 2.71
C GLY A 37 -6.02 18.37 4.20
N ASP A 38 -7.04 18.18 5.04
CA ASP A 38 -6.86 18.03 6.49
C ASP A 38 -6.11 16.74 6.84
N VAL A 39 -6.42 15.64 6.14
CA VAL A 39 -5.74 14.36 6.33
C VAL A 39 -4.28 14.45 5.91
N VAL A 40 -3.96 15.09 4.78
CA VAL A 40 -2.59 15.27 4.32
C VAL A 40 -1.80 16.12 5.32
N SER A 41 -2.35 17.26 5.76
CA SER A 41 -1.71 18.12 6.77
C SER A 41 -1.47 17.38 8.09
N TRP A 42 -2.43 16.56 8.54
CA TRP A 42 -2.27 15.74 9.73
C TRP A 42 -1.20 14.65 9.56
N MET A 43 -1.13 14.00 8.39
CA MET A 43 -0.10 13.03 8.04
C MET A 43 1.29 13.65 7.91
N GLU A 44 1.38 14.88 7.39
CA GLU A 44 2.63 15.66 7.34
C GLU A 44 3.11 16.04 8.75
N THR A 45 2.18 16.38 9.64
CA THR A 45 2.49 16.69 11.05
C THR A 45 2.99 15.45 11.79
N TYR A 46 2.40 14.29 11.53
CA TYR A 46 2.74 13.03 12.18
C TYR A 46 3.23 12.01 11.16
N GLN A 47 4.41 12.25 10.58
CA GLN A 47 4.99 11.43 9.50
C GLN A 47 5.15 9.93 9.85
N TRP A 48 5.17 9.58 11.14
CA TRP A 48 5.20 8.19 11.60
C TRP A 48 3.87 7.45 11.41
N LEU A 49 2.74 8.17 11.30
CA LEU A 49 1.41 7.58 11.10
C LEU A 49 1.27 6.89 9.74
N PRO A 50 1.61 7.54 8.59
CA PRO A 50 1.63 6.87 7.29
C PRO A 50 2.51 5.61 7.28
N LEU A 51 3.69 5.67 7.88
CA LEU A 51 4.59 4.53 7.99
C LEU A 51 3.93 3.38 8.76
N THR A 52 3.44 3.66 9.97
CA THR A 52 2.85 2.66 10.86
C THR A 52 1.59 2.06 10.24
N GLY A 53 0.75 2.89 9.62
CA GLY A 53 -0.45 2.46 8.90
C GLY A 53 -0.13 1.55 7.72
N THR A 54 0.91 1.88 6.93
CA THR A 54 1.32 1.07 5.78
C THR A 54 1.93 -0.27 6.20
N LEU A 55 2.78 -0.28 7.24
CA LEU A 55 3.33 -1.51 7.80
C LEU A 55 2.22 -2.40 8.40
N ALA A 56 1.28 -1.81 9.14
CA ALA A 56 0.13 -2.53 9.67
C ALA A 56 -0.73 -3.13 8.54
N ALA A 57 -0.96 -2.38 7.46
CA ALA A 57 -1.66 -2.87 6.28
C ALA A 57 -0.92 -4.04 5.62
N MET A 58 0.40 -3.96 5.44
CA MET A 58 1.20 -5.08 4.92
C MET A 58 1.10 -6.34 5.80
N VAL A 59 1.12 -6.18 7.12
CA VAL A 59 0.94 -7.31 8.05
C VAL A 59 -0.46 -7.91 7.90
N VAL A 60 -1.50 -7.10 7.81
CA VAL A 60 -2.88 -7.58 7.59
C VAL A 60 -2.99 -8.31 6.26
N ILE A 61 -2.39 -7.78 5.18
CA ILE A 61 -2.39 -8.42 3.86
C ILE A 61 -1.71 -9.79 3.94
N PHE A 62 -0.50 -9.85 4.50
CA PHE A 62 0.24 -11.11 4.66
C PHE A 62 -0.53 -12.13 5.52
N LEU A 63 -1.13 -11.69 6.62
CA LEU A 63 -1.96 -12.55 7.45
C LEU A 63 -3.23 -12.99 6.73
N SER A 64 -3.79 -12.20 5.83
CA SER A 64 -4.97 -12.58 5.04
C SER A 64 -4.65 -13.49 3.86
N SER A 65 -3.38 -13.56 3.44
CA SER A 65 -2.96 -14.30 2.26
C SER A 65 -3.00 -15.82 2.48
N GLY A 66 -3.13 -16.56 1.37
CA GLY A 66 -3.06 -18.02 1.37
C GLY A 66 -1.62 -18.54 1.54
N THR A 67 -0.63 -17.68 1.30
CA THR A 67 0.81 -17.97 1.36
C THR A 67 1.46 -17.35 2.61
N ARG A 68 1.02 -17.82 3.79
CA ARG A 68 1.62 -17.42 5.08
C ARG A 68 2.97 -18.08 5.37
N ASP A 69 3.36 -19.08 4.58
CA ASP A 69 4.62 -19.78 4.73
C ASP A 69 5.73 -19.06 3.93
N PRO A 70 6.75 -18.49 4.59
CA PRO A 70 7.86 -17.82 3.92
C PRO A 70 8.62 -18.72 2.94
N SER A 71 8.61 -20.05 3.12
CA SER A 71 9.32 -20.96 2.19
C SER A 71 8.66 -21.09 0.83
N MET A 72 7.42 -20.59 0.67
CA MET A 72 6.70 -20.58 -0.60
C MET A 72 7.07 -19.38 -1.48
N TYR A 73 7.79 -18.40 -0.95
CA TYR A 73 8.20 -17.21 -1.70
C TYR A 73 9.48 -17.48 -2.50
N HIS A 74 9.50 -17.01 -3.73
CA HIS A 74 10.72 -16.99 -4.51
C HIS A 74 11.71 -16.01 -3.84
N PRO A 75 13.03 -16.29 -3.81
CA PRO A 75 14.00 -15.42 -3.16
C PRO A 75 13.93 -13.95 -3.63
N VAL A 76 13.61 -13.75 -4.92
CA VAL A 76 13.41 -12.41 -5.50
C VAL A 76 12.20 -11.70 -4.88
N GLU A 77 11.10 -12.41 -4.62
CA GLU A 77 9.90 -11.84 -3.99
C GLU A 77 10.19 -11.35 -2.57
N VAL A 78 10.96 -12.14 -1.80
CA VAL A 78 11.40 -11.77 -0.45
C VAL A 78 12.26 -10.49 -0.49
N VAL A 79 13.20 -10.41 -1.44
CA VAL A 79 14.03 -9.21 -1.62
C VAL A 79 13.18 -7.98 -1.92
N PHE A 80 12.18 -8.08 -2.79
CA PHE A 80 11.27 -6.98 -3.10
C PHE A 80 10.47 -6.52 -1.88
N THR A 81 9.93 -7.46 -1.11
CA THR A 81 9.17 -7.11 0.11
C THR A 81 10.07 -6.44 1.15
N LEU A 82 11.27 -6.97 1.38
CA LEU A 82 12.24 -6.36 2.32
C LEU A 82 12.71 -4.99 1.84
N LEU A 83 12.95 -4.83 0.53
CA LEU A 83 13.32 -3.55 -0.07
C LEU A 83 12.22 -2.51 0.14
N SER A 84 10.95 -2.88 -0.01
CA SER A 84 9.81 -1.99 0.25
C SER A 84 9.77 -1.55 1.72
N VAL A 85 9.96 -2.48 2.66
CA VAL A 85 10.03 -2.17 4.10
C VAL A 85 11.20 -1.24 4.40
N ALA A 86 12.38 -1.51 3.84
CA ALA A 86 13.57 -0.68 4.00
C ALA A 86 13.38 0.72 3.39
N LEU A 87 12.75 0.83 2.22
CA LEU A 87 12.43 2.10 1.57
C LEU A 87 11.45 2.92 2.41
N MET A 88 10.39 2.30 2.95
CA MET A 88 9.44 3.00 3.82
C MET A 88 10.11 3.50 5.10
N ALA A 89 10.87 2.64 5.78
CA ALA A 89 11.59 3.02 6.99
C ALA A 89 12.64 4.09 6.71
N GLY A 90 13.40 3.93 5.62
CA GLY A 90 14.39 4.90 5.15
C GLY A 90 13.75 6.24 4.83
N HIS A 91 12.66 6.27 4.07
CA HIS A 91 11.94 7.49 3.75
C HIS A 91 11.35 8.17 5.01
N ALA A 92 10.95 7.40 6.02
CA ALA A 92 10.39 7.95 7.25
C ALA A 92 11.44 8.54 8.21
N PHE A 93 12.66 7.97 8.26
CA PHE A 93 13.66 8.32 9.28
C PHE A 93 14.97 8.93 8.74
N LEU A 94 15.27 8.78 7.45
CA LEU A 94 16.51 9.27 6.82
C LEU A 94 16.18 10.36 5.81
N THR A 95 16.64 11.58 6.10
CA THR A 95 16.44 12.73 5.21
C THR A 95 17.18 12.55 3.89
N GLU A 96 18.27 11.77 3.86
CA GLU A 96 19.00 11.42 2.64
C GLU A 96 18.12 10.64 1.66
N VAL A 97 17.30 9.72 2.15
CA VAL A 97 16.37 8.93 1.32
C VAL A 97 15.26 9.82 0.79
N GLN A 98 14.72 10.71 1.62
CA GLN A 98 13.71 11.71 1.19
C GLN A 98 14.27 12.61 0.08
N ASN A 99 15.47 13.16 0.30
CA ASN A 99 16.15 14.03 -0.65
C ASN A 99 16.48 13.30 -1.96
N PHE A 100 16.89 12.03 -1.87
CA PHE A 100 17.16 11.21 -3.04
C PHE A 100 15.89 11.00 -3.87
N VAL A 101 14.76 10.65 -3.25
CA VAL A 101 13.49 10.48 -3.98
C VAL A 101 13.05 11.81 -4.60
N ALA A 102 13.10 12.89 -3.83
CA ALA A 102 12.70 14.23 -4.27
C ALA A 102 13.58 14.76 -5.42
N GLN A 103 14.86 14.40 -5.47
CA GLN A 103 15.78 14.80 -6.53
C GLN A 103 15.34 14.32 -7.92
N PHE A 104 14.65 13.18 -7.99
CA PHE A 104 14.21 12.57 -9.24
C PHE A 104 12.71 12.73 -9.50
N ASP A 105 12.03 13.62 -8.77
CA ASP A 105 10.60 13.81 -8.96
C ASP A 105 10.27 14.37 -10.36
N PRO A 106 9.16 13.90 -10.98
CA PRO A 106 8.13 13.01 -10.40
C PRO A 106 8.47 11.51 -10.50
N TRP A 107 9.52 11.14 -11.23
CA TRP A 107 9.82 9.74 -11.53
C TRP A 107 10.29 8.93 -10.32
N GLY A 108 11.01 9.57 -9.38
CA GLY A 108 11.41 8.97 -8.10
C GLY A 108 10.19 8.46 -7.33
N THR A 109 9.19 9.32 -7.16
CA THR A 109 7.91 8.96 -6.55
C THR A 109 7.20 7.82 -7.30
N VAL A 110 7.15 7.85 -8.63
CA VAL A 110 6.52 6.79 -9.44
C VAL A 110 7.22 5.43 -9.25
N VAL A 111 8.54 5.40 -9.23
CA VAL A 111 9.31 4.16 -9.03
C VAL A 111 9.05 3.56 -7.65
N VAL A 112 9.10 4.38 -6.60
CA VAL A 112 8.81 3.94 -5.22
C VAL A 112 7.39 3.38 -5.12
N PHE A 113 6.42 4.07 -5.74
CA PHE A 113 5.04 3.59 -5.79
C PHE A 113 4.92 2.21 -6.48
N VAL A 114 5.57 2.03 -7.64
CA VAL A 114 5.56 0.73 -8.35
C VAL A 114 6.16 -0.39 -7.50
N ILE A 115 7.24 -0.11 -6.77
CA ILE A 115 7.87 -1.08 -5.84
C ILE A 115 6.85 -1.51 -4.76
N PHE A 116 6.11 -0.56 -4.18
CA PHE A 116 5.10 -0.86 -3.17
C PHE A 116 3.91 -1.65 -3.72
N VAL A 117 3.47 -1.35 -4.94
CA VAL A 117 2.40 -2.12 -5.62
C VAL A 117 2.86 -3.56 -5.87
N ILE A 118 4.09 -3.76 -6.34
CA ILE A 118 4.65 -5.10 -6.57
C ILE A 118 4.73 -5.88 -5.24
N ALA A 119 5.26 -5.28 -4.18
CA ALA A 119 5.34 -5.92 -2.87
C ALA A 119 3.96 -6.26 -2.30
N SER A 120 2.96 -5.39 -2.50
CA SER A 120 1.59 -5.67 -2.09
C SER A 120 0.99 -6.86 -2.86
N ALA A 121 1.22 -6.93 -4.18
CA ALA A 121 0.75 -8.03 -5.02
C ALA A 121 1.42 -9.37 -4.66
N ILE A 122 2.72 -9.34 -4.31
CA ILE A 122 3.46 -10.51 -3.81
C ILE A 122 2.82 -11.01 -2.50
N LEU A 123 2.55 -10.11 -1.56
CA LEU A 123 2.00 -10.46 -0.25
C LEU A 123 0.54 -10.91 -0.30
N SER A 124 -0.22 -10.51 -1.32
CA SER A 124 -1.65 -10.82 -1.44
C SER A 124 -1.97 -12.14 -2.16
N ARG A 125 -0.98 -12.99 -2.46
CA ARG A 125 -1.19 -14.31 -3.09
C ARG A 125 -1.74 -15.35 -2.11
#